data_AF-A0AA43EQV4-F1
#
_entry.id   AF-A0AA43EQV4-F1
#
_cell.length_a   1.000
_cell.length_b   1.000
_cell.length_c   1.000
_cell.angle_alpha   90.00
_cell.angle_beta   90.00
_cell.angle_gamma   90.00
#
_symmetry.space_group_name_H-M   'P 1'
#
loop_
_entity.id
_entity.type
_entity.pdbx_description
1 polymer ?
#
loop_
_entity_poly.entity_id
_entity_poly.type
_entity_poly.pdbx_seq_one_letter_code
_entity_poly.pdbx_strand_id
1 'polypeptide(L)' 'MQQVPAAKVPSPALATQYLMNQVWSQTNLARACQRVRANGGAPGIDGMSVDALPAWLAANQGLLIERLQQGTPYSPAKRG' A
#
# COMPACT_ATOMS: atom_id res chain seq x y z
N MET A 1 0.51 24.27 40.16
CA MET A 1 0.96 23.26 39.18
C MET A 1 -0.23 22.95 38.27
N GLN A 2 -0.30 23.53 37.08
CA GLN A 2 -1.37 23.24 36.13
C GLN A 2 -1.17 21.82 35.59
N GLN A 3 -2.19 20.97 35.65
CA GLN A 3 -2.15 19.66 35.01
C GLN A 3 -2.17 19.85 33.49
N VAL A 4 -1.11 19.42 32.82
CA VAL A 4 -1.06 19.29 31.36
C VAL A 4 -1.96 18.11 30.96
N PRO A 5 -2.91 18.29 30.04
CA PRO A 5 -3.81 17.20 29.66
C PRO A 5 -3.00 16.13 28.93
N ALA A 6 -3.14 14.87 29.39
CA ALA A 6 -2.58 13.72 28.71
C ALA A 6 -3.14 13.68 27.28
N ALA A 7 -2.26 13.86 26.29
CA ALA A 7 -2.62 13.70 24.89
C ALA A 7 -3.27 12.32 24.72
N LYS A 8 -4.56 12.32 24.36
CA LYS A 8 -5.37 11.12 24.18
C LYS A 8 -4.68 10.22 23.16
N VAL A 9 -4.11 9.10 23.61
CA VAL A 9 -3.54 8.09 22.73
C VAL A 9 -4.63 7.73 21.70
N PRO A 10 -4.36 7.85 20.39
CA PRO A 10 -5.37 7.56 19.38
C PRO A 10 -5.81 6.10 19.54
N SER A 11 -7.11 5.87 19.38
CA SER A 11 -7.64 4.51 19.39
C SER A 11 -6.88 3.62 18.39
N PRO A 12 -6.68 2.32 18.66
CA PRO A 12 -5.94 1.43 17.76
C PRO A 12 -6.47 1.45 16.31
N ALA A 13 -7.78 1.65 16.14
CA ALA A 13 -8.41 1.80 14.84
C ALA A 13 -7.93 3.06 14.08
N LEU A 14 -7.84 4.20 14.76
CA LEU A 14 -7.32 5.44 14.17
C LEU A 14 -5.82 5.34 13.85
N ALA A 15 -5.04 4.69 14.71
CA ALA A 15 -3.63 4.43 14.43
C ALA A 15 -3.46 3.52 13.20
N THR A 16 -4.30 2.50 13.06
CA THR A 16 -4.31 1.61 11.89
C THR A 16 -4.70 2.35 10.62
N GLN A 17 -5.76 3.18 10.64
CA GLN A 17 -6.15 4.00 9.50
C GLN A 17 -5.03 4.97 9.08
N TYR A 18 -4.35 5.60 10.04
CA TYR A 18 -3.21 6.46 9.76
C TYR A 18 -2.08 5.71 9.05
N LEU A 19 -1.71 4.52 9.53
CA LEU A 19 -0.70 3.68 8.89
C LEU A 19 -1.12 3.23 7.50
N MET A 20 -2.37 2.78 7.33
CA MET A 20 -2.89 2.35 6.03
C MET A 20 -2.88 3.51 5.01
N ASN A 21 -3.18 4.74 5.45
CA ASN A 21 -3.05 5.93 4.61
C ASN A 21 -1.62 6.16 4.09
N GLN A 22 -0.60 5.79 4.87
CA GLN A 22 0.78 5.88 4.41
C GLN A 22 1.12 4.78 3.40
N VAL A 23 0.58 3.57 3.57
CA VAL A 23 0.82 2.42 2.67
C VAL A 23 0.46 2.76 1.23
N TRP A 24 -0.70 3.36 1.01
CA TRP A 24 -1.15 3.73 -0.34
C TRP A 24 -0.88 5.19 -0.73
N SER A 25 -0.01 5.88 -0.01
CA SER A 25 0.43 7.21 -0.43
C SER A 25 1.20 7.14 -1.75
N GLN A 26 1.02 8.14 -2.62
CA GLN A 26 1.71 8.22 -3.92
C GLN A 26 3.22 8.04 -3.79
N THR A 27 3.82 8.67 -2.78
CA THR A 27 5.26 8.60 -2.50
C THR A 27 5.69 7.19 -2.10
N ASN A 28 4.91 6.50 -1.26
CA ASN A 28 5.21 5.14 -0.86
C ASN A 28 5.05 4.17 -2.04
N LEU A 29 3.98 4.31 -2.82
CA LEU A 29 3.73 3.49 -4.01
C LEU A 29 4.83 3.64 -5.06
N ALA A 30 5.30 4.87 -5.33
CA ALA A 30 6.39 5.11 -6.26
C ALA A 30 7.70 4.45 -5.79
N ARG A 31 8.04 4.61 -4.50
CA ARG A 31 9.23 3.98 -3.89
C ARG A 31 9.15 2.45 -3.93
N ALA A 32 7.99 1.88 -3.61
CA ALA A 32 7.75 0.45 -3.66
C ALA A 32 7.90 -0.09 -5.09
N CYS A 33 7.30 0.58 -6.07
CA CYS A 33 7.40 0.22 -7.49
C CYS A 33 8.86 0.23 -7.98
N GLN A 34 9.64 1.27 -7.64
CA GLN A 34 11.07 1.33 -7.96
C GLN A 34 11.84 0.15 -7.35
N ARG A 35 11.54 -0.20 -6.10
CA ARG A 35 12.23 -1.30 -5.41
C ARG A 35 11.89 -2.67 -6.00
N VAL A 36 10.62 -2.90 -6.39
CA VAL A 36 10.22 -4.12 -7.09
C VAL A 36 10.95 -4.25 -8.43
N ARG A 37 11.02 -3.16 -9.20
CA ARG A 37 11.80 -3.13 -10.45
C ARG A 37 13.28 -3.43 -10.23
N ALA A 38 13.90 -2.84 -9.21
CA ALA A 38 15.30 -3.06 -8.88
C ALA A 38 15.58 -4.49 -8.41
N ASN A 39 14.64 -5.11 -7.67
CA ASN A 39 14.75 -6.50 -7.25
C ASN A 39 14.68 -7.48 -8.45
N GLY A 40 14.00 -7.08 -9.53
CA GLY A 40 13.74 -7.97 -10.64
C GLY A 40 12.87 -9.17 -10.23
N GLY A 41 13.00 -10.26 -10.98
CA GLY A 41 12.30 -11.52 -10.71
C GLY A 41 11.49 -12.01 -11.91
N ALA A 42 11.23 -13.31 -11.92
CA ALA A 42 10.32 -13.89 -12.89
C ALA A 42 8.88 -13.39 -12.65
N PRO A 43 8.07 -13.24 -13.71
CA PRO A 43 6.65 -12.93 -13.58
C PRO A 43 5.90 -13.91 -12.68
N GLY A 44 4.85 -13.44 -12.04
CA GLY A 44 3.93 -14.29 -11.26
C GLY A 44 2.99 -15.11 -12.14
N ILE A 45 1.95 -15.68 -11.52
CA ILE A 45 0.90 -16.45 -12.22
C ILE A 45 0.11 -15.62 -13.23
N ASP A 46 0.11 -14.30 -13.10
CA ASP A 46 -0.51 -13.34 -14.01
C ASP A 46 0.37 -13.02 -15.24
N GLY A 47 1.60 -13.53 -15.28
CA GLY A 47 2.55 -13.27 -16.35
C GLY A 47 3.07 -11.83 -16.40
N MET A 48 2.77 -11.02 -15.39
CA MET A 48 3.14 -9.61 -15.38
C MET A 48 4.61 -9.42 -15.01
N SER A 49 5.39 -8.77 -15.88
CA SER A 49 6.79 -8.46 -15.61
C SER A 49 6.94 -7.23 -14.68
N VAL A 50 8.08 -7.15 -14.00
CA VAL A 50 8.40 -5.98 -13.15
C VAL A 50 8.46 -4.68 -13.95
N ASP A 51 8.80 -4.74 -15.24
CA ASP A 51 8.85 -3.56 -16.12
C ASP A 51 7.46 -3.08 -16.56
N ALA A 52 6.45 -3.95 -16.55
CA ALA A 52 5.06 -3.58 -16.80
C ALA A 52 4.39 -2.91 -15.59
N LEU A 53 4.97 -3.06 -14.38
CA LEU A 53 4.40 -2.57 -13.12
C LEU A 53 4.11 -1.06 -13.09
N PRO A 54 5.01 -0.15 -13.54
CA PRO A 54 4.73 1.28 -13.50
C PRO A 54 3.52 1.67 -14.35
N ALA A 55 3.41 1.11 -15.56
CA ALA A 55 2.32 1.40 -16.48
C ALA A 55 0.98 0.92 -15.91
N TRP A 56 0.95 -0.30 -15.36
CA TRP A 56 -0.23 -0.83 -14.72
C TRP A 56 -0.62 0.00 -13.49
N LEU A 57 0.33 0.37 -12.64
CA LEU A 57 0.05 1.16 -11.44
C LEU A 57 -0.50 2.54 -11.80
N ALA A 58 0.06 3.20 -12.83
CA ALA A 58 -0.46 4.48 -13.32
C ALA A 58 -1.92 4.38 -13.79
N ALA A 59 -2.29 3.28 -14.46
CA ALA A 59 -3.65 3.05 -14.96
C ALA A 59 -4.64 2.57 -13.87
N ASN A 60 -4.16 1.87 -12.83
CA ASN A 60 -5.03 1.15 -11.89
C ASN A 60 -4.97 1.66 -10.44
N GLN A 61 -4.10 2.63 -10.12
CA GLN A 61 -3.89 3.09 -8.74
C GLN A 61 -5.17 3.50 -8.02
N GLY A 62 -6.08 4.24 -8.65
CA GLY A 62 -7.32 4.69 -8.00
C GLY A 62 -8.19 3.50 -7.56
N LEU A 63 -8.42 2.56 -8.48
CA LEU A 63 -9.15 1.32 -8.23
C LEU A 63 -8.47 0.40 -7.21
N LEU A 64 -7.14 0.39 -7.16
CA LEU A 64 -6.38 -0.35 -6.16
C LEU A 64 -6.59 0.27 -4.76
N ILE A 65 -6.45 1.59 -4.64
CA ILE A 65 -6.60 2.32 -3.38
C ILE A 65 -8.02 2.17 -2.84
N GLU A 66 -9.04 2.34 -3.69
CA GLU A 66 -10.44 2.19 -3.31
C GLU A 66 -10.72 0.79 -2.73
N ARG A 67 -10.25 -0.27 -3.39
CA ARG A 67 -10.41 -1.65 -2.91
C ARG A 67 -9.71 -1.90 -1.57
N LEU A 68 -8.53 -1.33 -1.38
CA LEU A 68 -7.80 -1.42 -0.10
C LEU A 68 -8.51 -0.64 1.02
N GLN A 69 -9.14 0.50 0.70
CA GLN A 69 -9.91 1.31 1.66
C GLN A 69 -11.22 0.65 2.09
N GLN A 70 -11.90 -0.06 1.18
CA GLN A 70 -13.12 -0.79 1.48
C GLN A 70 -12.88 -1.98 2.42
N GLY A 71 -11.63 -2.38 2.65
CA GLY A 71 -11.28 -3.47 3.57
C GLY A 71 -11.77 -4.84 3.09
N THR A 72 -12.08 -4.99 1.80
CA THR A 72 -12.45 -6.28 1.22
C THR A 72 -11.28 -7.27 1.40
N PRO A 73 -11.54 -8.54 1.73
CA PRO A 73 -10.49 -9.55 1.87
C PRO A 73 -9.61 -9.60 0.62
N TYR A 74 -8.37 -9.14 0.73
CA TYR A 74 -7.38 -9.20 -0.34
C TYR A 74 -6.68 -10.55 -0.30
N SER A 75 -6.84 -11.36 -1.34
CA SER A 75 -6.08 -12.60 -1.54
C SER A 75 -4.94 -12.32 -2.52
N PRO A 76 -3.69 -12.19 -2.06
CA PRO A 76 -2.57 -12.00 -2.97
C PRO A 76 -2.37 -13.25 -3.84
N ALA A 77 -1.98 -13.02 -5.10
CA ALA A 77 -1.50 -14.09 -5.96
C ALA A 77 -0.29 -14.77 -5.29
N LYS A 78 -0.30 -16.11 -5.22
CA LYS A 78 0.81 -16.87 -4.64
C LYS A 78 1.97 -16.90 -5.64
N ARG A 79 3.20 -16.93 -5.11
CA ARG A 79 4.40 -17.15 -5.92
C ARG A 79 4.30 -18.55 -6.54
N GLY A 80 4.37 -18.63 -7.87
CA GLY A 80 4.53 -19.90 -8.59
C GLY A 80 5.89 -20.51 -8.37
#